data_AF-G5JNT3-F1
#
_entry.id   AF-G5JNT3-F1
#
_cell.length_a   1.000
_cell.length_b   1.000
_cell.length_c   1.000
_cell.angle_alpha   90.00
_cell.angle_beta   90.00
_cell.angle_gamma   90.00
#
_symmetry.space_group_name_H-M   'P 1'
#
loop_
_entity.id
_entity.type
_entity.pdbx_description
1 polymer ?
#
loop_
_entity_poly.entity_id
_entity_poly.type
_entity_poly.pdbx_seq_one_letter_code
_entity_poly.pdbx_strand_id
1 'polypeptide(L)'
;MSLTNITWEEFDTYEKVESPTPYDFRIHDGKYYTFGEFGIASVRRVFEIDNSDFNDYLSGKRTASEVDFKAQNNSWPPTEEEKKWQKKNQ
;
A
#
# COMPACT_ATOMS: atom_id res chain seq x y z
N MET A 1 -7.73 -5.70 -0.60
CA MET A 1 -7.36 -4.33 -1.02
C MET A 1 -7.91 -4.02 -2.41
N SER A 2 -8.55 -2.88 -2.57
CA SER A 2 -9.13 -2.44 -3.84
C SER A 2 -8.81 -0.97 -4.08
N LEU A 3 -8.59 -0.58 -5.34
CA LEU A 3 -8.51 0.84 -5.70
C LEU A 3 -9.84 1.51 -5.36
N THR A 4 -9.75 2.64 -4.66
CA THR A 4 -10.93 3.43 -4.28
C THR A 4 -11.07 4.65 -5.18
N ASN A 5 -12.28 5.20 -5.28
CA ASN A 5 -12.52 6.49 -5.94
C ASN A 5 -12.31 7.68 -4.99
N ILE A 6 -11.66 7.46 -3.84
CA ILE A 6 -11.43 8.47 -2.82
C ILE A 6 -10.41 9.47 -3.37
N THR A 7 -10.77 10.75 -3.31
CA THR A 7 -9.88 11.85 -3.70
C THR A 7 -8.82 12.11 -2.63
N TRP A 8 -7.73 12.81 -3.01
CA TRP A 8 -6.73 13.25 -2.03
C TRP A 8 -7.36 14.13 -0.94
N GLU A 9 -8.32 14.98 -1.32
CA GLU A 9 -9.03 15.86 -0.39
C GLU A 9 -9.82 15.05 0.65
N GLU A 10 -10.57 14.03 0.21
CA GLU A 10 -11.29 13.13 1.12
C GLU A 10 -10.33 12.35 2.02
N PHE A 11 -9.28 11.76 1.44
CA PHE A 11 -8.25 11.08 2.21
C PHE A 11 -7.61 12.01 3.26
N ASP A 12 -7.37 13.27 2.91
CA ASP A 12 -6.83 14.28 3.82
C ASP A 12 -7.77 14.64 4.98
N THR A 13 -9.06 14.34 4.87
CA THR A 13 -10.01 14.49 6.00
C THR A 13 -9.98 13.32 6.98
N TYR A 14 -9.38 12.18 6.61
CA TYR A 14 -9.39 10.98 7.45
C TYR A 14 -8.40 11.07 8.61
N GLU A 15 -8.66 10.30 9.66
CA GLU A 15 -7.83 10.29 10.87
C GLU A 15 -6.47 9.66 10.57
N LYS A 16 -5.39 10.41 10.82
CA LYS A 16 -4.03 9.93 10.61
C LYS A 16 -3.64 8.94 11.70
N VAL A 17 -3.19 7.77 11.27
CA VAL A 17 -2.71 6.71 12.16
C VAL A 17 -1.21 6.91 12.38
N GLU A 18 -0.77 6.83 13.63
CA GLU A 18 0.65 6.84 13.95
C GLU A 18 1.31 5.58 13.40
N SER A 19 2.26 5.76 12.49
CA SER A 19 3.05 4.68 11.93
C SER A 19 4.54 4.94 12.21
N PRO A 20 5.36 3.89 12.40
CA PRO A 20 6.78 4.04 12.76
C PRO A 20 7.65 4.57 11.61
N THR A 21 7.07 4.77 10.43
CA THR A 21 7.74 5.07 9.17
C THR A 21 7.10 6.31 8.56
N PRO A 22 7.78 7.03 7.64
CA PRO A 22 7.24 8.23 7.00
C PRO A 22 6.17 7.86 5.95
N TYR A 23 5.13 7.15 6.37
CA TYR A 23 4.03 6.73 5.53
C TYR A 23 2.70 7.08 6.19
N ASP A 24 1.87 7.75 5.42
CA ASP A 24 0.59 8.28 5.86
C ASP A 24 -0.48 7.19 5.70
N PHE A 25 -0.75 6.51 6.81
CA PHE A 25 -1.94 5.68 6.93
C PHE A 25 -3.05 6.49 7.57
N ARG A 26 -4.26 6.27 7.09
CA ARG A 26 -5.44 6.90 7.65
C ARG A 26 -6.53 5.89 7.88
N ILE A 27 -7.34 6.11 8.90
CA ILE A 27 -8.46 5.25 9.25
C ILE A 27 -9.77 6.01 9.04
N HIS A 28 -10.72 5.34 8.40
CA HIS A 28 -12.07 5.86 8.21
C HIS A 28 -13.06 4.70 8.20
N ASP A 29 -14.16 4.83 8.94
CA ASP A 29 -15.22 3.81 9.04
C ASP A 29 -14.71 2.40 9.45
N GLY A 30 -13.66 2.33 10.27
CA GLY A 30 -13.03 1.06 10.70
C GLY A 30 -12.17 0.39 9.62
N LYS A 31 -11.92 1.07 8.51
CA LYS A 31 -11.05 0.61 7.42
C LYS A 31 -9.82 1.49 7.30
N TYR A 32 -8.72 0.90 6.87
CA TYR A 32 -7.47 1.62 6.67
C TYR A 32 -7.34 2.05 5.22
N TYR A 33 -6.75 3.21 5.02
CA TYR A 33 -6.48 3.78 3.72
C TYR A 33 -5.02 4.20 3.67
N THR A 34 -4.43 4.02 2.50
CA THR A 34 -3.13 4.60 2.17
C THR A 34 -3.22 5.29 0.82
N PHE A 35 -2.27 6.18 0.55
CA PHE A 35 -1.98 6.58 -0.83
C PHE A 35 -0.65 5.98 -1.27
N GLY A 36 -0.52 5.71 -2.57
CA GLY A 36 0.74 5.38 -3.20
C GLY A 36 1.01 6.30 -4.39
N GLU A 37 2.27 6.69 -4.57
CA GLU A 37 2.73 7.47 -5.72
C GLU A 37 3.26 6.54 -6.81
N PHE A 38 2.60 6.52 -7.97
CA PHE A 38 2.94 5.60 -9.05
C PHE A 38 3.42 6.32 -10.31
N GLY A 39 4.46 5.74 -10.92
CA GLY A 39 4.99 6.13 -12.22
C GLY A 39 5.80 7.41 -12.20
N ILE A 40 6.27 7.80 -13.39
CA ILE A 40 7.12 8.98 -13.61
C ILE A 40 6.36 10.29 -13.30
N ALA A 41 5.03 10.24 -13.33
CA ALA A 41 4.14 11.40 -13.15
C ALA A 41 3.63 11.61 -11.71
N SER A 42 4.15 10.90 -10.69
CA SER A 42 3.72 11.01 -9.28
C SER A 42 2.20 11.00 -9.10
N VAL A 43 1.52 10.07 -9.77
CA VAL A 43 0.06 9.96 -9.63
C VAL A 43 -0.24 9.34 -8.27
N ARG A 44 -0.84 10.12 -7.38
CA ARG A 44 -1.33 9.67 -6.07
C ARG A 44 -2.66 8.96 -6.24
N ARG A 45 -2.72 7.71 -5.81
CA ARG A 45 -3.98 6.94 -5.75
C ARG A 45 -4.20 6.44 -4.33
N VAL A 46 -5.46 6.46 -3.89
CA VAL A 46 -5.87 6.01 -2.56
C VAL A 46 -6.39 4.58 -2.65
N PHE A 47 -5.91 3.74 -1.74
CA PHE A 47 -6.27 2.33 -1.66
C PHE A 47 -6.79 2.00 -0.28
N GLU A 48 -7.79 1.12 -0.25
CA GLU A 48 -8.28 0.51 0.97
C GLU A 48 -7.38 -0.67 1.36
N ILE A 49 -6.90 -0.64 2.59
CA ILE A 49 -6.02 -1.61 3.23
C ILE A 49 -6.81 -2.46 4.23
N ASP A 50 -6.61 -3.77 4.14
CA ASP A 50 -7.09 -4.71 5.13
C ASP A 50 -6.31 -4.58 6.44
N ASN A 51 -7.01 -4.72 7.57
CA ASN A 51 -6.42 -4.60 8.91
C ASN A 51 -5.23 -5.56 9.13
N SER A 52 -5.32 -6.77 8.58
CA SER A 52 -4.23 -7.76 8.60
C SER A 52 -2.97 -7.27 7.89
N ASP A 53 -3.12 -6.64 6.73
CA ASP A 53 -2.00 -6.13 5.94
C ASP A 53 -1.34 -4.91 6.61
N PHE A 54 -2.16 -4.03 7.20
CA PHE A 54 -1.66 -2.94 8.02
C PHE A 54 -0.88 -3.45 9.22
N ASN A 55 -1.34 -4.52 9.87
CA ASN A 55 -0.63 -5.13 11.00
C ASN A 55 0.70 -5.79 10.58
N ASP A 56 0.77 -6.43 9.40
CA ASP A 56 2.04 -6.94 8.86
C ASP A 56 3.04 -5.82 8.57
N TYR A 57 2.56 -4.66 8.10
CA TYR A 57 3.37 -3.45 7.95
C TYR A 57 3.85 -2.90 9.30
N LEU A 58 2.95 -2.73 10.29
CA LEU A 58 3.31 -2.26 11.63
C LEU A 58 4.30 -3.20 12.33
N SER A 59 4.18 -4.51 12.08
CA SER A 59 5.11 -5.53 12.58
C SER A 59 6.48 -5.47 11.88
N GLY A 60 6.68 -4.63 10.88
CA GLY A 60 7.90 -4.54 10.09
C GLY A 60 8.15 -5.74 9.18
N LYS A 61 7.15 -6.60 8.97
CA LYS A 61 7.26 -7.72 8.03
C LYS A 61 7.16 -7.27 6.58
N ARG A 62 6.51 -6.13 6.35
CA ARG A 62 6.25 -5.54 5.03
C ARG A 62 6.60 -4.06 5.04
N THR A 63 7.02 -3.58 3.88
CA THR A 63 7.30 -2.17 3.62
C THR A 63 6.12 -1.49 2.94
N ALA A 64 6.09 -0.15 2.98
CA ALA A 64 5.04 0.64 2.36
C ALA A 64 4.90 0.32 0.86
N SER A 65 6.04 0.19 0.17
CA SER A 65 6.07 -0.17 -1.26
C SER A 65 5.51 -1.56 -1.55
N GLU A 66 5.67 -2.53 -0.65
CA GLU A 66 5.03 -3.84 -0.81
C GLU A 66 3.51 -3.75 -0.65
N VAL A 67 3.06 -2.92 0.29
CA VAL A 67 1.64 -2.64 0.52
C VAL A 67 1.03 -1.95 -0.70
N ASP A 68 1.70 -0.94 -1.27
CA ASP A 68 1.28 -0.29 -2.52
C ASP A 68 1.21 -1.27 -3.69
N PHE A 69 2.23 -2.12 -3.82
CA PHE A 69 2.28 -3.12 -4.88
C PHE A 69 1.11 -4.10 -4.75
N LYS A 70 0.82 -4.55 -3.52
CA LYS A 70 -0.35 -5.40 -3.24
C LYS A 70 -1.65 -4.68 -3.50
N ALA A 71 -1.78 -3.42 -3.10
CA ALA A 71 -2.98 -2.64 -3.32
C ALA A 71 -3.30 -2.46 -4.82
N GLN A 72 -2.25 -2.36 -5.65
CA GLN A 72 -2.38 -2.25 -7.10
C GLN A 72 -2.60 -3.59 -7.80
N ASN A 73 -1.80 -4.60 -7.48
CA ASN A 73 -1.75 -5.88 -8.20
C ASN A 73 -2.60 -6.97 -7.51
N ASN A 74 -3.23 -6.64 -6.40
CA ASN A 74 -3.92 -7.57 -5.51
C ASN A 74 -3.05 -8.77 -5.11
N SER A 75 -1.73 -8.61 -5.09
CA SER A 75 -0.72 -9.65 -4.82
C SER A 75 0.57 -9.01 -4.34
N TRP A 76 1.26 -9.65 -3.39
CA TRP A 76 2.55 -9.16 -2.91
C TRP A 76 3.61 -9.17 -4.02
N PRO A 77 4.58 -8.24 -3.99
CA PRO A 77 5.66 -8.26 -4.98
C PRO A 77 6.46 -9.55 -4.85
N PRO A 78 6.93 -10.11 -5.98
CA PRO A 78 7.74 -11.32 -5.96
C PRO A 78 9.02 -11.06 -5.19
N THR A 79 9.42 -12.05 -4.41
CA THR A 79 10.71 -12.02 -3.70
C THR A 79 11.87 -11.98 -4.70
N GLU A 80 13.05 -11.51 -4.28
CA GLU A 80 14.24 -11.51 -5.14
C GLU A 80 14.58 -12.90 -5.71
N GLU A 81 14.22 -13.97 -5.00
CA GLU A 81 14.33 -15.35 -5.50
C GLU A 81 13.37 -15.65 -6.67
N GLU A 82 12.10 -15.27 -6.56
CA GLU A 82 11.11 -15.46 -7.64
C GLU A 82 11.47 -14.64 -8.88
N LYS A 83 11.96 -13.40 -8.71
CA LYS A 83 12.44 -12.57 -9.83
C LYS A 83 13.61 -13.25 -10.56
N LYS A 84 14.55 -13.86 -9.83
CA LYS A 84 15.65 -14.62 -10.44
C LYS A 84 15.14 -15.82 -11.20
N TRP A 85 14.12 -16.53 -10.70
CA TRP A 85 13.54 -17.69 -11.36
C TRP A 85 12.88 -17.33 -12.70
N GLN A 86 12.12 -16.23 -12.75
CA GLN A 86 11.52 -15.75 -14.00
C GLN A 86 12.56 -15.33 -15.03
N LYS A 87 13.64 -14.66 -14.58
CA LYS A 87 14.73 -14.22 -15.46
C LYS A 87 15.62 -15.35 -15.98
N LYS A 88 15.60 -16.51 -15.31
CA LYS A 88 16.39 -17.70 -15.68
C LYS A 88 15.65 -18.64 -16.63
N ASN A 89 14.33 -18.51 -16.72
CA ASN A 89 13.47 -19.28 -17.61
C ASN A 89 13.03 -18.50 -18.88
N GLN A 90 13.65 -17.35 -19.15
CA GLN A 90 13.50 -16.57 -20.37
C GLN A 90 14.76 -16.72 -21.23
#